data_AF-A0A7W7U9R6-F1
#
_entry.id   AF-A0A7W7U9R6-F1
#
_cell.length_a   1.000
_cell.length_b   1.000
_cell.length_c   1.000
_cell.angle_alpha   90.00
_cell.angle_beta   90.00
_cell.angle_gamma   90.00
#
_symmetry.space_group_name_H-M   'P 1'
#
loop_
_entity.id
_entity.type
_entity.pdbx_description
1 polymer ?
#
loop_
_entity_poly.entity_id
_entity_poly.type
_entity_poly.pdbx_seq_one_letter_code
_entity_poly.pdbx_strand_id
1 'polypeptide(L)' 'MTNRTDSQQPDPTPDGVLCRAADGSLWRTAGRTRLGEQLYVLDGVDIKSCPKWVREREELLAELTGGPLTLVDEEAAA' A
#
# COMPACT_ATOMS: atom_id res chain seq x y z
N MET A 1 -34.65 19.85 -0.56
CA MET A 1 -33.32 20.21 -1.09
C MET A 1 -32.32 20.13 0.05
N THR A 2 -31.52 19.07 0.11
CA THR A 2 -30.30 19.00 0.92
C THR A 2 -29.38 17.93 0.32
N ASN A 3 -28.73 18.27 -0.80
CA ASN A 3 -27.53 17.57 -1.26
C ASN A 3 -26.41 17.93 -0.28
N ARG A 4 -26.26 17.14 0.79
CA ARG A 4 -25.05 17.14 1.59
C ARG A 4 -24.11 16.17 0.92
N THR A 5 -23.39 16.66 -0.09
CA THR A 5 -22.26 15.95 -0.66
C THR A 5 -21.24 15.81 0.48
N ASP A 6 -21.27 14.64 1.11
CA ASP A 6 -20.19 14.15 1.95
C ASP A 6 -18.94 14.26 1.09
N SER A 7 -18.06 15.18 1.47
CA SER A 7 -16.72 15.27 0.92
C SER A 7 -16.04 13.97 1.31
N GLN A 8 -16.26 12.94 0.51
CA GLN A 8 -15.63 11.63 0.64
C GLN A 8 -14.13 11.89 0.45
N GLN A 9 -13.46 12.21 1.55
CA GLN A 9 -12.02 12.12 1.64
C GLN A 9 -11.69 10.74 1.08
N PRO A 10 -10.79 10.63 0.08
CA PRO A 10 -10.46 9.32 -0.48
C PRO A 10 -10.12 8.41 0.69
N ASP A 11 -10.90 7.34 0.82
CA ASP A 11 -10.83 6.41 1.93
C ASP A 11 -9.35 6.05 2.11
N PRO A 12 -8.80 6.15 3.34
CA PRO A 12 -7.40 5.82 3.55
C PRO A 12 -7.20 4.40 3.03
N THR A 13 -6.37 4.24 1.99
CA THR A 13 -6.09 2.95 1.36
C THR A 13 -5.96 1.90 2.45
N PRO A 14 -6.85 0.89 2.48
CA PRO A 14 -6.89 -0.02 3.61
C PRO A 14 -5.53 -0.70 3.78
N ASP A 15 -5.16 -0.96 5.03
CA ASP A 15 -3.97 -1.75 5.34
C ASP A 15 -4.15 -3.18 4.79
N GLY A 16 -3.09 -3.78 4.25
CA GLY A 16 -3.11 -5.14 3.70
C GLY A 16 -3.53 -5.25 2.23
N VAL A 17 -3.70 -4.14 1.51
CA VAL A 17 -3.95 -4.14 0.05
C VAL A 17 -2.71 -4.61 -0.68
N LEU A 18 -2.88 -5.57 -1.58
CA LEU A 18 -1.82 -6.15 -2.37
C LEU A 18 -1.42 -5.23 -3.53
N CYS A 19 -0.12 -5.06 -3.71
CA CYS A 19 0.51 -4.28 -4.75
C CYS A 19 1.63 -5.10 -5.39
N ARG A 20 1.86 -4.89 -6.67
CA ARG A 20 2.96 -5.48 -7.42
C ARG A 20 3.93 -4.38 -7.82
N ALA A 21 5.19 -4.58 -7.48
CA ALA A 21 6.29 -3.73 -7.92
C ALA A 21 6.69 -4.04 -9.37
N ALA A 22 7.48 -3.15 -9.99
CA ALA A 22 7.91 -3.30 -11.39
C ALA A 22 8.82 -4.52 -11.62
N ASP A 23 9.64 -4.87 -10.64
CA ASP A 23 10.43 -6.13 -10.59
C ASP A 23 9.56 -7.40 -10.51
N GLY A 24 8.28 -7.25 -10.16
CA GLY A 24 7.33 -8.36 -10.03
C GLY A 24 7.14 -8.85 -8.61
N SER A 25 7.95 -8.39 -7.65
CA SER A 25 7.74 -8.61 -6.21
C SER A 25 6.37 -8.10 -5.72
N LEU A 26 5.77 -8.83 -4.78
CA LEU A 26 4.49 -8.50 -4.17
C LEU A 26 4.67 -7.83 -2.81
N TRP A 27 3.90 -6.77 -2.59
CA TRP A 27 3.95 -5.91 -1.41
C TRP A 27 2.54 -5.64 -0.91
N ARG A 28 2.37 -5.41 0.39
CA ARG A 28 1.11 -4.99 0.98
C ARG A 28 1.24 -3.63 1.64
N THR A 29 0.18 -2.84 1.59
CA THR A 29 0.09 -1.58 2.35
C THR A 29 0.21 -1.89 3.85
N ALA A 30 1.04 -1.11 4.56
CA ALA A 30 1.45 -1.30 5.95
C ALA A 30 1.25 -0.02 6.78
N GLY A 31 0.12 0.64 6.58
CA GLY A 31 -0.27 1.89 7.22
C GLY A 31 0.45 3.10 6.63
N ARG A 32 0.36 4.23 7.33
CA ARG A 32 0.93 5.50 6.87
C ARG A 32 1.88 6.10 7.90
N THR A 33 2.86 6.87 7.43
CA THR A 33 3.72 7.67 8.31
C THR A 33 2.93 8.84 8.93
N ARG A 34 3.51 9.52 9.92
CA ARG A 34 2.91 10.75 10.48
C ARG A 34 2.72 11.86 9.44
N LEU A 35 3.47 11.82 8.35
CA LEU A 35 3.37 12.77 7.24
C LEU A 35 2.30 12.36 6.21
N GLY A 36 1.63 11.21 6.42
CA GLY A 36 0.59 10.69 5.54
C GLY A 36 1.09 9.81 4.40
N GLU A 37 2.39 9.51 4.36
CA GLU A 37 2.99 8.69 3.30
C GLU A 37 2.62 7.22 3.48
N GLN A 38 2.25 6.55 2.39
CA GLN A 38 1.93 5.13 2.39
C GLN A 38 3.20 4.30 2.60
N LEU A 39 3.13 3.38 3.57
CA LEU A 39 4.17 2.38 3.81
C LEU A 39 3.77 1.06 3.17
N TYR A 40 4.77 0.29 2.74
CA TYR A 40 4.62 -1.03 2.14
C TYR A 40 5.51 -2.04 2.85
N VAL A 41 5.05 -3.28 2.91
CA VAL A 41 5.78 -4.45 3.42
C VAL A 41 5.72 -5.56 2.39
N LEU A 42 6.70 -6.46 2.33
CA LEU A 42 6.60 -7.64 1.46
C LEU A 42 5.38 -8.50 1.81
N ASP A 43 4.74 -9.07 0.80
CA ASP A 43 3.65 -10.03 0.98
C ASP A 43 4.11 -11.22 1.84
N GLY A 44 3.26 -11.66 2.77
CA GLY A 44 3.57 -12.73 3.73
C GLY A 44 4.37 -12.30 4.97
N VAL A 45 4.77 -11.04 5.11
CA VAL A 45 5.43 -10.53 6.32
C VAL A 45 4.40 -10.05 7.34
N ASP A 46 4.39 -10.69 8.52
CA ASP A 46 3.57 -10.23 9.64
C ASP A 46 4.23 -9.04 10.36
N ILE A 47 3.69 -7.85 10.11
CA ILE A 47 4.22 -6.59 10.65
C ILE A 47 4.15 -6.55 12.19
N LYS A 48 3.22 -7.30 12.80
CA LYS A 48 3.04 -7.36 14.27
C LYS A 48 4.13 -8.19 14.96
N SER A 49 4.51 -9.31 14.37
CA SER A 49 5.58 -10.18 14.88
C SER A 49 6.97 -9.61 14.59
N CYS A 50 7.08 -8.78 13.56
CA CYS A 50 8.35 -8.35 13.00
C CYS A 50 8.43 -6.81 12.85
N PRO A 51 8.44 -6.04 13.97
CA PRO A 51 8.46 -4.57 13.91
C PRO A 51 9.74 -3.98 13.31
N LYS A 52 10.79 -4.80 13.12
CA LYS A 52 12.06 -4.41 12.49
C LYS A 52 12.11 -4.65 10.98
N TRP A 53 11.09 -5.29 10.40
CA TRP A 53 11.09 -5.59 8.97
C TRP A 53 10.75 -4.33 8.16
N VAL A 54 11.39 -4.25 7.00
CA VAL A 54 11.50 -3.04 6.19
C VAL A 54 10.12 -2.56 5.78
N ARG A 55 9.74 -1.38 6.26
CA ARG A 55 8.62 -0.61 5.73
C ARG A 55 9.20 0.39 4.76
N GLU A 56 8.99 0.15 3.48
CA GLU A 56 9.46 1.06 2.44
C GLU A 56 8.35 2.08 2.13
N ARG A 57 8.77 3.30 1.80
CA ARG A 57 7.87 4.31 1.20
C ARG A 57 7.63 3.97 -0.25
N GLU A 58 6.50 4.42 -0.80
CA GLU A 58 6.20 4.26 -2.23
C GLU A 58 7.33 4.71 -3.16
N GLU A 59 7.85 5.93 -2.94
CA GLU A 59 8.91 6.52 -3.76
C GLU A 59 10.18 5.65 -3.73
N LEU A 60 10.65 5.30 -2.53
CA LEU A 60 11.85 4.48 -2.36
C LEU A 60 11.66 3.09 -2.97
N LEU A 61 10.46 2.50 -2.80
CA LEU A 61 10.16 1.21 -3.38
C LEU A 61 10.15 1.28 -4.90
N ALA A 62 9.60 2.34 -5.48
CA ALA A 62 9.60 2.53 -6.92
C ALA A 62 11.02 2.69 -7.48
N GLU A 63 11.89 3.41 -6.78
CA GLU A 63 13.32 3.53 -7.12
C GLU A 63 14.04 2.17 -7.03
N LEU A 64 13.80 1.40 -5.97
CA LEU A 64 14.44 0.09 -5.75
C LEU A 64 13.98 -0.97 -6.74
N THR A 65 12.70 -0.95 -7.11
CA THR A 65 12.09 -1.97 -7.97
C THR A 65 12.06 -1.57 -9.44
N GLY A 66 12.51 -0.35 -9.76
CA GLY A 66 12.65 0.14 -11.13
C GLY A 66 11.37 0.66 -11.76
N GLY A 67 10.34 0.98 -10.97
CA GLY A 67 9.09 1.54 -11.47
C GLY A 67 7.97 1.61 -10.44
N PRO A 68 6.84 2.25 -10.78
CA PRO A 68 5.74 2.46 -9.85
C PRO A 68 5.08 1.15 -9.42
N LEU A 69 4.51 1.15 -8.21
CA LEU A 69 3.68 0.05 -7.72
C LEU A 69 2.33 0.07 -8.41
N THR A 70 1.84 -1.12 -8.76
CA THR A 70 0.50 -1.32 -9.33
C THR A 70 -0.36 -2.06 -8.31
N LEU A 71 -1.56 -1.56 -8.03
CA LEU A 71 -2.52 -2.27 -7.17
C LEU A 71 -2.92 -3.59 -7.84
N VAL A 72 -2.86 -4.67 -7.07
CA VAL A 72 -3.32 -6.00 -7.50
C VAL A 72 -4.69 -6.21 -6.90
N ASP A 73 -5.70 -6.25 -7.77
CA ASP A 73 -7.04 -6.61 -7.35
C ASP A 73 -7.09 -8.13 -7.18
N GLU A 74 -7.13 -8.60 -5.94
CA GLU A 74 -7.20 -10.03 -5.61
C GLU A 74 -8.54 -10.64 -6.09
N GLU A 75 -9.56 -9.81 -6.36
CA GLU A 75 -10.86 -10.23 -6.92
C GLU A 75 -10.80 -10.59 -8.41
N ALA A 76 -9.81 -10.08 -9.15
CA ALA A 76 -9.66 -10.36 -10.58
C ALA A 76 -8.91 -11.68 -10.89
N ALA A 77 -8.46 -12.41 -9.87
CA ALA A 77 -7.63 -13.61 -10.01
C ALA A 77 -8.35 -14.94 -9.66
N ALA A 78 -9.69 -14.91 -9.50
CA ALA A 78 -10.52 -16.10 -9.22
C ALA A 78 -11.14 -16.72 -10.49
#